data_AF-A0A427ADC5-F1
#
_entry.id   AF-A0A427ADC5-F1
#
_cell.length_a   1.000
_cell.length_b   1.000
_cell.length_c   1.000
_cell.angle_alpha   90.00
_cell.angle_beta   90.00
_cell.angle_gamma   90.00
#
_symmetry.space_group_name_H-M   'P 1'
#
loop_
_entity.id
_entity.type
_entity.pdbx_description
1 polymer ?
#
loop_
_entity_poly.entity_id
_entity_poly.type
_entity_poly.pdbx_seq_one_letter_code
_entity_poly.pdbx_strand_id
1 'polypeptide(L)' 'MFYGAIVWDPWLIVSQIVCLQCLYYLTLGSFMAILVGTRVSHMSLMYFFDFSTLTASTVTTWCAIVSFLLSSLAG' A
#
# COMPACT_ATOMS: atom_id res chain seq x y z
N MET A 1 -4.04 26.65 22.59
CA MET A 1 -4.18 27.14 21.20
C MET A 1 -3.24 26.30 20.35
N PHE A 2 -3.73 25.30 19.62
CA PHE A 2 -2.91 24.38 18.81
C PHE A 2 -2.49 25.05 17.49
N TYR A 3 -2.03 26.30 17.59
CA TYR A 3 -1.57 27.10 16.46
C TYR A 3 -0.65 28.20 16.97
N GLY A 4 0.64 27.86 17.09
CA GLY A 4 1.72 28.81 16.91
C GLY A 4 2.24 28.59 15.49
N ALA A 5 1.93 29.51 14.59
CA ALA A 5 1.95 29.35 13.13
C ALA A 5 3.29 28.98 12.44
N ILE A 6 4.33 28.55 13.16
CA ILE A 6 5.66 28.21 12.61
C ILE A 6 6.41 27.15 13.46
N VAL A 7 5.84 26.63 14.56
CA VAL A 7 6.55 25.68 15.43
C VAL A 7 6.34 24.26 14.94
N TRP A 8 7.46 23.55 14.74
CA TRP A 8 7.51 22.12 14.43
C TRP A 8 6.65 21.34 15.44
N ASP A 9 5.51 20.79 15.00
CA ASP A 9 4.59 20.07 15.87
C ASP A 9 4.74 18.56 15.62
N PRO A 10 5.58 17.86 16.42
CA PRO A 10 5.96 16.48 16.15
C PRO A 10 4.75 15.53 16.14
N TRP A 11 3.69 15.85 16.89
CA TRP A 11 2.50 15.02 16.93
C TRP A 11 1.71 15.08 15.62
N LEU A 12 1.58 16.26 15.02
CA LEU A 12 0.94 16.43 13.72
C LEU A 12 1.74 15.73 12.61
N ILE A 13 3.07 15.82 12.65
CA ILE A 13 3.93 15.14 11.67
C ILE A 13 3.79 13.62 11.78
N VAL A 14 3.84 13.06 12.98
CA VAL A 14 3.65 11.61 13.19
C VAL A 14 2.27 11.16 12.72
N SER A 15 1.21 11.90 13.07
CA SER A 15 -0.15 11.56 12.64
C SER A 15 -0.32 11.62 11.11
N GLN A 16 0.33 12.57 10.44
CA GLN A 16 0.34 12.66 8.98
C GLN A 16 1.08 11.46 8.34
N ILE A 17 2.25 11.08 8.86
CA ILE A 17 3.00 9.91 8.36
C ILE A 17 2.17 8.63 8.52
N VAL A 18 1.55 8.43 9.68
CA VAL A 18 0.69 7.28 9.94
C VAL A 18 -0.52 7.29 9.00
N CYS A 19 -1.17 8.45 8.83
CA CYS A 19 -2.31 8.59 7.94
C CYS A 19 -1.97 8.21 6.50
N LEU A 20 -0.86 8.73 5.96
CA LEU A 20 -0.41 8.42 4.61
C LEU A 20 -0.05 6.94 4.44
N GLN A 21 0.63 6.34 5.42
CA GLN A 21 0.93 4.91 5.38
C GLN A 21 -0.33 4.04 5.41
N CYS A 22 -1.31 4.38 6.26
CA CYS A 22 -2.59 3.67 6.29
C CYS A 22 -3.33 3.77 4.95
N LEU A 23 -3.35 4.97 4.36
CA LEU A 23 -3.99 5.22 3.07
C LEU A 23 -3.29 4.43 1.95
N TYR A 24 -1.95 4.42 1.94
CA TYR A 24 -1.16 3.63 1.00
C TYR A 24 -1.47 2.13 1.10
N TYR A 25 -1.44 1.54 2.30
CA TYR A 25 -1.71 0.11 2.46
C TYR A 25 -3.16 -0.27 2.17
N LEU A 26 -4.13 0.61 2.46
CA LEU A 26 -5.53 0.40 2.09
C LEU A 26 -5.71 0.40 0.57
N THR A 27 -5.11 1.36 -0.12
CA THR A 27 -5.16 1.46 -1.58
C THR A 27 -4.48 0.27 -2.23
N LEU A 28 -3.26 -0.08 -1.79
CA LEU A 28 -2.53 -1.25 -2.27
C LEU A 28 -3.34 -2.53 -2.04
N GLY A 29 -3.94 -2.69 -0.87
CA GLY A 29 -4.76 -3.85 -0.54
C GLY A 29 -6.03 -3.93 -1.37
N SER A 30 -6.66 -2.80 -1.69
CA SER A 30 -7.82 -2.75 -2.58
C SER A 30 -7.47 -3.22 -4.01
N PHE A 31 -6.34 -2.76 -4.55
CA PHE A 31 -5.87 -3.19 -5.87
C PHE A 31 -5.44 -4.65 -5.89
N MET A 32 -4.76 -5.13 -4.85
CA MET A 32 -4.41 -6.54 -4.70
C MET A 32 -5.65 -7.43 -4.60
N ALA A 33 -6.67 -7.03 -3.84
CA ALA A 33 -7.92 -7.78 -3.74
C ALA A 33 -8.63 -7.92 -5.10
N ILE A 34 -8.64 -6.86 -5.90
CA ILE A 34 -9.27 -6.86 -7.24
C ILE A 34 -8.43 -7.66 -8.26
N LEU A 35 -7.13 -7.41 -8.33
CA LEU A 35 -6.26 -7.95 -9.38
C LEU A 35 -5.75 -9.36 -9.06
N VAL A 36 -5.33 -9.60 -7.82
CA VAL A 36 -4.75 -10.88 -7.38
C VAL A 36 -5.80 -11.77 -6.73
N GLY A 37 -6.74 -11.20 -5.97
CA GLY A 37 -7.82 -11.96 -5.32
C GLY A 37 -8.80 -12.62 -6.31
N THR A 38 -8.92 -12.09 -7.52
CA THR A 38 -9.71 -12.74 -8.60
C THR A 38 -8.99 -13.92 -9.24
N ARG A 39 -7.69 -14.11 -8.96
CA ARG A 39 -6.85 -15.16 -9.55
C ARG A 39 -6.43 -16.24 -8.54
N VAL A 40 -6.40 -15.92 -7.26
CA VAL A 40 -5.94 -16.82 -6.19
C VAL A 40 -7.07 -17.08 -5.21
N SER A 41 -7.34 -18.34 -4.90
CA SER A 41 -8.40 -18.75 -3.96
C SER A 41 -8.13 -18.36 -2.51
N HIS A 42 -6.86 -18.15 -2.14
CA HIS A 42 -6.44 -17.76 -0.80
C HIS A 42 -5.43 -16.61 -0.84
N MET A 43 -5.88 -15.40 -0.49
CA MET A 43 -5.03 -14.23 -0.38
C MET A 43 -4.28 -14.25 0.96
N SER A 44 -2.94 -14.35 0.90
CA SER A 44 -2.07 -14.32 2.08
C SER A 44 -1.38 -12.97 2.23
N LEU A 45 -1.03 -12.62 3.47
CA LEU A 45 -0.27 -11.40 3.80
C LEU A 45 1.13 -11.39 3.15
N MET A 46 1.64 -12.56 2.74
CA MET A 46 2.92 -12.69 2.04
C MET A 46 2.95 -11.87 0.73
N TYR A 47 1.81 -11.69 0.05
CA TYR A 47 1.75 -10.85 -1.14
C TYR A 47 2.04 -9.36 -0.88
N PHE A 48 1.95 -8.90 0.38
CA PHE A 48 2.27 -7.53 0.77
C PHE A 48 3.72 -7.35 1.19
N PHE A 49 4.29 -8.33 1.88
CA PHE A 49 5.57 -8.16 2.60
C PHE A 49 6.73 -8.96 2.01
N ASP A 50 6.45 -10.01 1.23
CA ASP A 50 7.49 -10.89 0.73
C ASP A 50 7.87 -10.52 -0.71
N PHE A 51 9.07 -9.95 -0.88
CA PHE A 51 9.63 -9.61 -2.18
C PHE A 51 9.90 -10.83 -3.06
N SER A 52 10.08 -12.02 -2.48
CA SER A 52 10.28 -13.25 -3.27
C SER A 52 9.04 -13.58 -4.14
N THR A 53 7.87 -13.10 -3.72
CA THR A 53 6.63 -13.25 -4.46
C THR A 53 6.53 -12.31 -5.67
N LEU A 54 7.39 -11.30 -5.82
CA LEU A 54 7.43 -10.37 -6.95
C LEU A 54 8.29 -10.90 -8.11
N THR A 55 8.11 -12.17 -8.49
CA THR A 55 8.80 -12.77 -9.64
C THR A 55 7.95 -12.62 -10.90
N ALA A 56 8.45 -12.05 -11.99
CA ALA A 56 7.70 -11.85 -13.24
C ALA A 56 7.43 -13.13 -14.07
N SER A 57 7.46 -14.31 -13.43
CA SER A 57 7.25 -15.60 -14.11
C SER A 57 5.79 -16.03 -14.19
N THR A 58 4.89 -15.45 -13.38
CA THR A 58 3.47 -15.83 -13.37
C THR A 58 2.56 -14.62 -13.52
N VAL A 59 1.36 -14.85 -14.07
CA VAL A 59 0.38 -13.77 -14.34
C VAL A 59 -0.14 -13.15 -13.04
N THR A 60 -0.21 -13.93 -11.96
CA THR A 60 -0.61 -13.48 -10.62
C THR A 60 0.37 -12.49 -10.01
N THR A 61 1.67 -12.74 -10.15
CA THR A 61 2.73 -11.85 -9.65
C THR A 61 2.91 -10.62 -10.53
N TRP A 62 2.63 -10.73 -11.83
CA TRP A 62 2.49 -9.54 -12.69
C TRP A 62 1.33 -8.65 -12.24
N CYS A 63 0.17 -9.23 -11.90
CA CYS A 63 -0.93 -8.47 -11.29
C CYS A 63 -0.52 -7.78 -9.99
N ALA A 64 0.28 -8.46 -9.14
CA ALA A 64 0.84 -7.84 -7.94
C ALA A 64 1.71 -6.61 -8.26
N ILE A 65 2.61 -6.71 -9.23
CA ILE A 65 3.45 -5.57 -9.68
C ILE A 65 2.58 -4.42 -10.19
N VAL A 66 1.54 -4.72 -10.98
CA VAL A 66 0.59 -3.71 -11.46
C VAL A 66 -0.18 -3.07 -10.31
N SER A 67 -0.57 -3.82 -9.27
CA SER A 67 -1.19 -3.27 -8.07
C SER A 67 -0.28 -2.27 -7.36
N PHE A 68 1.02 -2.56 -7.25
CA PHE A 68 2.01 -1.63 -6.69
C PHE A 68 2.15 -0.35 -7.52
N LEU A 69 2.24 -0.47 -8.84
CA LEU A 69 2.32 0.68 -9.76
C LEU A 69 1.05 1.54 -9.71
N LEU A 70 -0.12 0.90 -9.66
CA LEU A 70 -1.40 1.61 -9.58
C LEU A 70 -1.57 2.29 -8.22
N SER A 71 -1.10 1.66 -7.15
CA SER A 71 -1.10 2.26 -5.82
C SER A 71 -0.19 3.48 -5.71
N SER A 72 0.96 3.52 -6.41
CA SER A 72 1.83 4.70 -6.42
C SER A 72 1.28 5.86 -7.26
N LEU A 73 0.34 5.60 -8.16
CA LEU A 73 -0.37 6.64 -8.92
C LEU A 73 -1.54 7.21 -8.10
N ALA A 74 -2.12 6.39 -7.24
CA ALA A 74 -3.27 6.75 -6.41
C ALA A 74 -2.88 7.44 -5.07
N GLY A 75 -1.60 7.38 -4.67
CA GLY A 75 -1.07 8.01 -3.45
C GLY A 75 0.44 8.14 -3.44
#